data_AF-A0A221JXY9-F1
#
_entry.id   AF-A0A221JXY9-F1
#
_cell.length_a   1.000
_cell.length_b   1.000
_cell.length_c   1.000
_cell.angle_alpha   90.00
_cell.angle_beta   90.00
_cell.angle_gamma   90.00
#
_symmetry.space_group_name_H-M   'P 1'
#
loop_
_entity.id
_entity.type
_entity.pdbx_description
1 polymer ?
#
loop_
_entity_poly.entity_id
_entity_poly.type
_entity_poly.pdbx_seq_one_letter_code
_entity_poly.pdbx_strand_id
1 'polypeptide(L)'
;MTSYTQTAEELMKAIVTYNEDLGTSKDLINRLSNNVSWYFFETDGVYHYGPSKWVGYKDMDAETYIRLTDSRELGGQLTEASLASLRRQVAPNTSEHLAHYDRLTKMLAAYGKVPNKRVRFNAIVSIDDVDVEEADRNANLVALISAVIRTLPESAKTQLKREFFL
;
A
#
# COMPACT_ATOMS: atom_id res chain seq x y z
N MET A 1 6.43 -6.33 22.11
CA MET A 1 5.21 -5.87 21.41
C MET A 1 5.68 -5.16 20.15
N THR A 2 5.39 -5.69 18.98
CA THR A 2 5.88 -5.11 17.71
C THR A 2 4.97 -3.95 17.33
N SER A 3 5.52 -2.76 17.16
CA SER A 3 4.77 -1.58 16.70
C SER A 3 4.52 -1.65 15.20
N TYR A 4 3.40 -1.09 14.74
CA TYR A 4 3.09 -0.99 13.31
C TYR A 4 3.72 0.26 12.69
N THR A 5 4.04 0.15 11.41
CA THR A 5 4.43 1.28 10.54
C THR A 5 3.27 2.27 10.43
N GLN A 6 3.55 3.57 10.58
CA GLN A 6 2.51 4.61 10.62
C GLN A 6 2.62 5.65 9.51
N THR A 7 3.75 5.75 8.82
CA THR A 7 3.96 6.75 7.76
C THR A 7 4.42 6.10 6.44
N ALA A 8 4.21 6.81 5.33
CA ALA A 8 4.71 6.39 4.02
C ALA A 8 6.24 6.30 3.99
N GLU A 9 6.94 7.22 4.65
CA GLU A 9 8.40 7.23 4.76
C GLU A 9 8.93 5.99 5.50
N GLU A 10 8.32 5.62 6.63
CA GLU A 10 8.68 4.40 7.36
C GLU A 10 8.45 3.15 6.49
N LEU A 11 7.38 3.15 5.68
CA LEU A 11 7.05 2.06 4.78
C LEU A 11 8.06 1.92 3.63
N MET A 12 8.46 3.03 3.02
CA MET A 12 9.49 3.07 1.98
C MET A 12 10.85 2.62 2.55
N LYS A 13 11.23 3.12 3.73
CA LYS A 13 12.45 2.68 4.43
C LYS A 13 12.44 1.18 4.70
N ALA A 14 11.33 0.64 5.20
CA ALA A 14 11.20 -0.80 5.46
C ALA A 14 11.37 -1.63 4.18
N ILE A 15 10.87 -1.15 3.04
CA ILE A 15 11.09 -1.79 1.73
C ILE A 15 12.56 -1.73 1.34
N VAL A 16 13.25 -0.60 1.53
CA VAL A 16 14.69 -0.50 1.22
C VAL A 16 15.48 -1.53 2.04
N THR A 17 15.27 -1.57 3.35
CA THR A 17 15.93 -2.55 4.24
C THR A 17 15.60 -3.99 3.86
N TYR A 18 14.36 -4.27 3.44
CA TYR A 18 14.00 -5.59 2.92
C TYR A 18 14.83 -6.00 1.71
N ASN A 19 15.04 -5.09 0.76
CA ASN A 19 15.81 -5.37 -0.45
C ASN A 19 17.30 -5.54 -0.15
N GLU A 20 17.84 -4.82 0.83
CA GLU A 20 19.21 -5.02 1.33
C GLU A 20 19.36 -6.40 1.97
N ASP A 21 18.43 -6.80 2.84
CA ASP A 21 18.44 -8.09 3.54
C ASP A 21 18.25 -9.29 2.61
N LEU A 22 17.56 -9.11 1.48
CA LEU A 22 17.49 -10.14 0.44
C LEU A 22 18.86 -10.47 -0.16
N GLY A 23 19.81 -9.51 -0.16
CA GLY A 23 21.17 -9.74 -0.64
C GLY A 23 21.97 -10.70 0.24
N THR A 24 21.58 -10.87 1.50
CA THR A 24 22.39 -11.57 2.52
C THR A 24 21.67 -12.77 3.16
N SER A 25 20.33 -12.82 3.13
CA SER A 25 19.54 -13.84 3.82
C SER A 25 18.92 -14.89 2.87
N LYS A 26 19.52 -16.09 2.85
CA LYS A 26 18.96 -17.26 2.11
C LYS A 26 17.57 -17.67 2.61
N ASP A 27 17.33 -17.54 3.90
CA ASP A 27 16.04 -17.89 4.49
C ASP A 27 14.93 -16.91 4.12
N LEU A 28 15.27 -15.63 3.96
CA LEU A 28 14.36 -14.63 3.43
C LEU A 28 14.04 -14.91 1.95
N ILE A 29 15.07 -15.19 1.15
CA ILE A 29 14.93 -15.61 -0.25
C ILE A 29 14.00 -16.81 -0.38
N ASN A 30 14.15 -17.82 0.47
CA ASN A 30 13.33 -19.03 0.43
C ASN A 30 11.84 -18.77 0.69
N ARG A 31 11.50 -17.64 1.32
CA ARG A 31 10.13 -17.26 1.66
C ARG A 31 9.49 -16.33 0.63
N LEU A 32 10.22 -15.86 -0.39
CA LEU A 32 9.74 -14.92 -1.40
C LEU A 32 8.41 -15.33 -2.05
N SER A 33 8.29 -16.58 -2.48
CA SER A 33 7.07 -17.09 -3.15
C SER A 33 5.86 -17.28 -2.23
N ASN A 34 6.03 -17.14 -0.91
CA ASN A 34 4.94 -17.22 0.06
C ASN A 34 4.20 -15.89 0.21
N ASN A 35 4.81 -14.79 -0.23
CA ASN A 35 4.24 -13.46 -0.08
C ASN A 35 3.17 -13.19 -1.13
N VAL A 36 1.98 -12.81 -0.64
CA VAL A 36 0.81 -12.55 -1.48
C VAL A 36 0.59 -11.05 -1.65
N SER A 37 0.76 -10.26 -0.60
CA SER A 37 0.51 -8.82 -0.63
C SER A 37 1.83 -8.07 -0.67
N TRP A 38 2.07 -7.35 -1.77
CA TRP A 38 3.30 -6.61 -2.02
C TRP A 38 3.00 -5.12 -2.07
N TYR A 39 3.87 -4.34 -1.44
CA TYR A 39 3.88 -2.89 -1.45
C TYR A 39 5.02 -2.42 -2.35
N PHE A 40 4.81 -1.31 -3.05
CA PHE A 40 5.82 -0.75 -3.91
C PHE A 40 5.80 0.77 -3.94
N PHE A 41 6.96 1.34 -4.24
CA PHE A 41 7.14 2.73 -4.65
C PHE A 41 8.15 2.78 -5.79
N GLU A 42 8.25 3.93 -6.43
CA GLU A 42 9.18 4.18 -7.53
C GLU A 42 10.09 5.34 -7.16
N THR A 43 11.37 5.23 -7.51
CA THR A 43 12.36 6.30 -7.35
C THR A 43 13.35 6.21 -8.50
N ASP A 44 13.56 7.30 -9.22
CA ASP A 44 14.51 7.42 -10.34
C ASP A 44 14.34 6.33 -11.44
N GLY A 45 13.10 5.97 -11.75
CA GLY A 45 12.70 4.93 -12.69
C GLY A 45 12.80 3.51 -12.15
N VAL A 46 13.17 3.33 -10.88
CA VAL A 46 13.38 2.02 -10.24
C VAL A 46 12.23 1.72 -9.29
N TYR A 47 11.61 0.56 -9.49
CA TYR A 47 10.55 0.08 -8.60
C TYR A 47 11.12 -0.77 -7.47
N HIS A 48 10.75 -0.45 -6.24
CA HIS A 48 11.10 -1.18 -5.04
C HIS A 48 9.90 -1.95 -4.52
N TYR A 49 10.10 -3.19 -4.06
CA TYR A 49 9.01 -4.04 -3.57
C TYR A 49 9.31 -4.60 -2.18
N GLY A 50 8.29 -4.69 -1.34
CA GLY A 50 8.37 -5.41 -0.06
C GLY A 50 7.03 -6.03 0.37
N PRO A 51 7.05 -7.16 1.07
CA PRO A 51 5.83 -7.88 1.44
C PRO A 51 5.15 -7.26 2.66
N SER A 52 3.82 -7.32 2.73
CA SER A 52 3.00 -6.72 3.80
C SER A 52 3.46 -7.09 5.23
N LYS A 53 3.83 -8.36 5.44
CA LYS A 53 4.30 -8.89 6.72
C LYS A 53 5.66 -8.36 7.15
N TRP A 54 6.44 -7.82 6.21
CA TRP A 54 7.68 -7.13 6.54
C TRP A 54 7.39 -5.66 6.82
N VAL A 55 6.80 -4.99 5.82
CA VAL A 55 6.70 -3.54 5.78
C VAL A 55 5.67 -2.98 6.78
N GLY A 56 4.73 -3.80 7.24
CA GLY A 56 3.71 -3.39 8.21
C GLY A 56 4.20 -3.29 9.65
N TYR A 57 5.37 -3.82 9.97
CA TYR A 57 5.95 -3.76 11.30
C TYR A 57 7.17 -2.84 11.30
N LYS A 58 7.28 -2.03 12.36
CA LYS A 58 8.37 -1.08 12.53
C LYS A 58 9.69 -1.81 12.83
N ASP A 59 10.77 -1.30 12.26
CA ASP A 59 12.15 -1.77 12.48
C ASP A 59 12.32 -3.30 12.25
N MET A 60 11.60 -3.84 11.26
CA MET A 60 11.71 -5.26 10.89
C MET A 60 13.07 -5.55 10.24
N ASP A 61 13.72 -6.61 10.71
CA ASP A 61 14.95 -7.19 10.14
C ASP A 61 14.73 -8.66 9.76
N ALA A 62 15.70 -9.24 9.03
CA ALA A 62 15.59 -10.62 8.54
C ALA A 62 15.44 -11.65 9.67
N GLU A 63 16.21 -11.53 10.74
CA GLU A 63 16.21 -12.48 11.86
C GLU A 63 14.84 -12.51 12.56
N THR A 64 14.34 -11.33 12.89
CA THR A 64 13.05 -11.12 13.52
C THR A 64 11.91 -11.56 12.61
N TYR A 65 11.97 -11.23 11.32
CA TYR A 65 10.97 -11.66 10.36
C TYR A 65 10.87 -13.19 10.26
N ILE A 66 12.02 -13.87 10.18
CA ILE A 66 12.07 -15.34 10.09
C ILE A 66 11.50 -15.95 11.37
N ARG A 67 11.98 -15.50 12.54
CA ARG A 67 11.51 -15.98 13.84
C ARG A 67 9.99 -15.84 13.98
N LEU A 68 9.45 -14.65 13.70
CA LEU A 68 8.02 -14.36 13.83
C LEU A 68 7.17 -15.04 12.74
N THR A 69 7.73 -15.30 11.57
CA THR A 69 7.08 -16.08 10.51
C THR A 69 6.93 -17.54 10.94
N ASP A 70 7.99 -18.11 11.48
CA ASP A 70 8.05 -19.52 11.87
C ASP A 70 7.18 -19.79 13.12
N SER A 71 7.09 -18.83 14.05
CA SER A 71 6.15 -18.87 15.19
C SER A 71 4.70 -18.55 14.81
N ARG A 72 4.43 -18.17 13.56
CA ARG A 72 3.11 -17.73 13.05
C ARG A 72 2.54 -16.50 13.76
N GLU A 73 3.40 -15.66 14.33
CA GLU A 73 3.01 -14.43 15.03
C GLU A 73 2.80 -13.25 14.06
N LEU A 74 3.28 -13.36 12.81
CA LEU A 74 3.02 -12.34 11.78
C LEU A 74 1.63 -12.48 11.14
N GLY A 75 0.72 -11.59 11.53
CA GLY A 75 -0.63 -11.48 11.01
C GLY A 75 -0.72 -10.52 9.81
N GLY A 76 -0.69 -11.06 8.58
CA GLY A 76 -0.77 -10.25 7.36
C GLY A 76 -2.04 -9.40 7.25
N GLN A 77 -3.16 -9.87 7.80
CA GLN A 77 -4.42 -9.11 7.84
C GLN A 77 -4.33 -7.88 8.76
N LEU A 78 -3.62 -8.00 9.89
CA LEU A 78 -3.44 -6.90 10.85
C LEU A 78 -2.57 -5.80 10.23
N THR A 79 -1.48 -6.19 9.55
CA THR A 79 -0.64 -5.24 8.82
C THR A 79 -1.37 -4.58 7.65
N GLU A 80 -2.22 -5.30 6.92
CA GLU A 80 -2.96 -4.71 5.80
C GLU A 80 -4.01 -3.69 6.27
N ALA A 81 -4.57 -3.88 7.46
CA ALA A 81 -5.49 -2.94 8.09
C ALA A 81 -4.76 -1.66 8.54
N SER A 82 -3.58 -1.79 9.19
CA SER A 82 -2.81 -0.62 9.64
C SER A 82 -2.27 0.22 8.47
N LEU A 83 -1.98 -0.42 7.33
CA LEU A 83 -1.45 0.23 6.14
C LEU A 83 -2.51 0.74 5.16
N ALA A 84 -3.80 0.56 5.46
CA ALA A 84 -4.88 0.84 4.52
C ALA A 84 -4.92 2.31 4.05
N SER A 85 -4.62 3.27 4.93
CA SER A 85 -4.59 4.70 4.60
C SER A 85 -3.33 5.15 3.87
N LEU A 86 -2.29 4.31 3.81
CA LEU A 86 -0.99 4.64 3.20
C LEU A 86 -0.82 4.01 1.82
N ARG A 87 -1.89 3.43 1.27
CA ARG A 87 -1.82 2.65 0.04
C ARG A 87 -3.01 2.85 -0.88
N ARG A 88 -2.74 2.73 -2.18
CA ARG A 88 -3.73 2.48 -3.22
C ARG A 88 -3.54 1.04 -3.70
N GLN A 89 -4.59 0.24 -3.60
CA GLN A 89 -4.54 -1.12 -4.13
C GLN A 89 -4.66 -1.10 -5.66
N VAL A 90 -3.74 -1.78 -6.34
CA VAL A 90 -3.81 -1.97 -7.79
C VAL A 90 -4.87 -3.02 -8.09
N ALA A 91 -5.84 -2.67 -8.94
CA ALA A 91 -6.93 -3.56 -9.30
C ALA A 91 -6.40 -4.77 -10.12
N PRO A 92 -6.86 -6.00 -9.82
CA PRO A 92 -6.40 -7.20 -10.53
C PRO A 92 -6.77 -7.16 -12.02
N ASN A 93 -5.99 -7.84 -12.84
CA ASN A 93 -6.20 -7.97 -14.30
C ASN A 93 -6.18 -6.64 -15.09
N THR A 94 -5.73 -5.54 -14.47
CA THR A 94 -5.46 -4.28 -15.18
C THR A 94 -4.09 -4.29 -15.83
N SER A 95 -3.85 -3.41 -16.80
CA SER A 95 -2.52 -3.22 -17.40
C SER A 95 -1.47 -2.84 -16.37
N GLU A 96 -1.82 -2.02 -15.38
CA GLU A 96 -0.95 -1.68 -14.25
C GLU A 96 -0.56 -2.94 -13.46
N HIS A 97 -1.54 -3.77 -13.09
CA HIS A 97 -1.30 -5.02 -12.38
C HIS A 97 -0.36 -5.96 -13.17
N LEU A 98 -0.59 -6.13 -14.46
CA LEU A 98 0.26 -6.97 -15.32
C LEU A 98 1.69 -6.42 -15.40
N ALA A 99 1.84 -5.10 -15.53
CA ALA A 99 3.16 -4.46 -15.53
C ALA A 99 3.92 -4.70 -14.20
N HIS A 100 3.25 -4.60 -13.05
CA HIS A 100 3.86 -4.92 -11.76
C HIS A 100 4.13 -6.41 -11.57
N TYR A 101 3.27 -7.28 -12.11
CA TYR A 101 3.52 -8.71 -12.14
C TYR A 101 4.81 -9.05 -12.88
N ASP A 102 5.02 -8.47 -14.06
CA ASP A 102 6.22 -8.68 -14.86
C ASP A 102 7.47 -8.12 -14.17
N ARG A 103 7.37 -6.92 -13.57
CA ARG A 103 8.48 -6.30 -12.82
C ARG A 103 8.86 -7.14 -11.60
N LEU A 104 7.89 -7.55 -10.78
CA LEU A 104 8.14 -8.40 -9.62
C LEU A 104 8.71 -9.75 -10.06
N THR A 105 8.20 -10.34 -11.15
CA THR A 105 8.75 -11.58 -11.70
C THR A 105 10.23 -11.43 -12.06
N LYS A 106 10.60 -10.33 -12.73
CA LYS A 106 12.02 -10.04 -13.05
C LYS A 106 12.88 -9.88 -11.80
N MET A 107 12.39 -9.15 -10.79
CA MET A 107 13.09 -9.00 -9.50
C MET A 107 13.32 -10.35 -8.83
N LEU A 108 12.27 -11.17 -8.71
CA LEU A 108 12.34 -12.46 -8.03
C LEU A 108 13.16 -13.51 -8.81
N ALA A 109 13.24 -13.39 -10.13
CA ALA A 109 14.04 -14.27 -10.97
C ALA A 109 15.53 -14.22 -10.64
N ALA A 110 16.05 -13.07 -10.15
CA ALA A 110 17.43 -12.94 -9.66
C ALA A 110 17.74 -13.93 -8.52
N TYR A 111 16.72 -14.41 -7.81
CA TYR A 111 16.83 -15.37 -6.72
C TYR A 111 16.28 -16.76 -7.08
N GLY A 112 15.95 -17.01 -8.36
CA GLY A 112 15.33 -18.25 -8.80
C GLY A 112 13.91 -18.46 -8.25
N LYS A 113 13.18 -17.38 -7.95
CA LYS A 113 11.82 -17.41 -7.39
C LYS A 113 10.81 -16.79 -8.35
N VAL A 114 9.54 -17.09 -8.12
CA VAL A 114 8.40 -16.51 -8.85
C VAL A 114 7.36 -15.95 -7.88
N PRO A 115 6.56 -14.94 -8.30
CA PRO A 115 5.48 -14.42 -7.46
C PRO A 115 4.43 -15.49 -7.15
N ASN A 116 3.73 -15.31 -6.03
CA ASN A 116 2.59 -16.16 -5.71
C ASN A 116 1.46 -15.96 -6.75
N LYS A 117 0.71 -17.02 -7.08
CA LYS A 117 -0.43 -16.94 -8.00
C LYS A 117 -1.54 -15.98 -7.54
N ARG A 118 -1.64 -15.73 -6.23
CA ARG A 118 -2.66 -14.84 -5.63
C ARG A 118 -2.15 -13.41 -5.39
N VAL A 119 -1.01 -13.06 -5.99
CA VAL A 119 -0.32 -11.79 -5.72
C VAL A 119 -1.25 -10.59 -5.84
N ARG A 120 -1.09 -9.63 -4.94
CA ARG A 120 -1.74 -8.33 -4.92
C ARG A 120 -0.67 -7.25 -4.78
N PHE A 121 -0.91 -6.11 -5.43
CA PHE A 121 0.00 -4.98 -5.42
C PHE A 121 -0.65 -3.77 -4.77
N ASN A 122 0.15 -3.03 -4.02
CA ASN A 122 -0.26 -1.84 -3.28
C ASN A 122 0.76 -0.74 -3.55
N ALA A 123 0.36 0.30 -4.26
CA ALA A 123 1.18 1.50 -4.42
C ALA A 123 1.18 2.25 -3.09
N ILE A 124 2.36 2.62 -2.60
CA ILE A 124 2.45 3.55 -1.46
C ILE A 124 1.97 4.92 -1.94
N VAL A 125 1.11 5.56 -1.16
CA VAL A 125 0.63 6.91 -1.43
C VAL A 125 1.28 7.79 -0.36
N SER A 126 2.15 8.72 -0.76
CA SER A 126 2.49 9.82 0.15
C SER A 126 1.31 10.78 0.23
N ILE A 127 1.19 11.56 1.31
CA ILE A 127 0.16 12.61 1.41
C ILE A 127 0.32 13.62 0.26
N ASP A 128 1.51 13.73 -0.32
CA ASP A 128 1.83 14.58 -1.46
C ASP A 128 1.49 13.93 -2.82
N ASP A 129 1.29 12.60 -2.86
CA ASP A 129 0.89 11.81 -4.05
C ASP A 129 -0.63 11.59 -4.16
N VAL A 130 -1.43 12.29 -3.34
CA VAL A 130 -2.87 12.38 -3.64
C VAL A 130 -2.96 13.03 -5.01
N ASP A 131 -3.28 12.22 -6.01
CA ASP A 131 -3.40 12.60 -7.42
C ASP A 131 -3.97 14.00 -7.49
N VAL A 132 -3.17 14.98 -7.94
CA VAL A 132 -3.57 16.39 -7.96
C VAL A 132 -4.91 16.53 -8.69
N GLU A 133 -5.16 15.66 -9.67
CA GLU A 133 -6.44 15.52 -10.36
C GLU A 133 -7.60 15.04 -9.48
N GLU A 134 -7.39 14.11 -8.54
CA GLU A 134 -8.42 13.62 -7.62
C GLU A 134 -8.68 14.61 -6.48
N ALA A 135 -7.63 15.25 -5.96
CA ALA A 135 -7.75 16.37 -5.02
C ALA A 135 -8.50 17.56 -5.65
N ASP A 136 -8.13 17.95 -6.89
CA ASP A 136 -8.83 19.00 -7.64
C ASP A 136 -10.26 18.58 -7.97
N ARG A 137 -10.52 17.32 -8.32
CA ARG A 137 -11.88 16.82 -8.57
C ARG A 137 -12.74 16.88 -7.31
N ASN A 138 -12.19 16.52 -6.16
CA ASN A 138 -12.89 16.61 -4.87
C ASN A 138 -13.12 18.07 -4.46
N ALA A 139 -12.13 18.95 -4.64
CA ALA A 139 -12.28 20.39 -4.41
C ALA A 139 -13.36 20.99 -5.33
N ASN A 140 -13.38 20.59 -6.61
CA ASN A 140 -14.40 21.00 -7.57
C ASN A 140 -15.79 20.47 -7.20
N LEU A 141 -15.90 19.23 -6.71
CA LEU A 141 -17.16 18.65 -6.26
C LEU A 141 -17.70 19.38 -5.03
N VAL A 142 -16.84 19.67 -4.05
CA VAL A 142 -17.18 20.47 -2.85
C VAL A 142 -17.60 21.89 -3.26
N ALA A 143 -16.89 22.52 -4.19
CA ALA A 143 -17.24 23.84 -4.70
C ALA A 143 -18.60 23.84 -5.43
N LEU A 144 -18.88 22.80 -6.23
CA LEU A 144 -20.15 22.62 -6.92
C LEU A 144 -21.31 22.42 -5.93
N ILE A 145 -21.16 21.51 -4.97
CA ILE A 145 -22.17 21.27 -3.92
C ILE A 145 -22.40 22.56 -3.12
N SER A 146 -21.34 23.28 -2.77
CA SER A 146 -21.44 24.57 -2.08
C SER A 146 -22.18 25.62 -2.89
N ALA A 147 -21.91 25.71 -4.20
CA ALA A 147 -22.60 26.63 -5.10
C ALA A 147 -24.09 26.29 -5.22
N VAL A 148 -24.42 25.00 -5.40
CA VAL A 148 -25.80 24.51 -5.41
C VAL A 148 -26.49 24.89 -4.12
N ILE A 149 -25.92 24.55 -2.96
CA ILE A 149 -26.47 24.89 -1.64
C ILE A 149 -26.71 26.40 -1.50
N ARG A 150 -25.78 27.26 -1.95
CA ARG A 150 -25.93 28.72 -1.89
C ARG A 150 -27.11 29.24 -2.71
N THR A 151 -27.39 28.62 -3.86
CA THR A 151 -28.50 29.00 -4.76
C THR A 151 -29.85 28.43 -4.36
N LEU A 152 -29.90 27.44 -3.46
CA LEU A 152 -31.15 26.86 -3.02
C LEU A 152 -31.98 27.88 -2.18
N PRO A 153 -33.31 27.88 -2.33
CA PRO A 153 -34.19 28.59 -1.41
C PRO A 153 -34.14 27.97 0.00
N GLU A 154 -34.42 28.77 1.04
CA GLU A 154 -34.29 28.34 2.45
C GLU A 154 -35.13 27.12 2.81
N SER A 155 -36.28 26.93 2.15
CA SER A 155 -37.11 25.73 2.31
C SER A 155 -36.39 24.46 1.84
N ALA A 156 -35.68 24.53 0.71
CA ALA A 156 -34.90 23.42 0.17
C ALA A 156 -33.62 23.17 0.99
N LYS A 157 -32.94 24.21 1.49
CA LYS A 157 -31.82 24.05 2.42
C LYS A 157 -32.23 23.36 3.72
N THR A 158 -33.39 23.73 4.26
CA THR A 158 -33.96 23.12 5.47
C THR A 158 -34.30 21.65 5.23
N GLN A 159 -34.86 21.32 4.07
CA GLN A 159 -35.11 19.93 3.68
C GLN A 159 -33.79 19.15 3.54
N LEU A 160 -32.79 19.70 2.86
CA LEU A 160 -31.49 19.07 2.67
C LEU A 160 -30.81 18.76 4.02
N LYS A 161 -30.83 19.70 4.97
CA LYS A 161 -30.31 19.47 6.34
C LYS A 161 -31.03 18.32 7.05
N ARG A 162 -32.35 18.20 6.84
CA ARG A 162 -33.18 17.16 7.46
C ARG A 162 -32.94 15.77 6.85
N GLU A 163 -32.61 15.70 5.57
CA GLU A 163 -32.37 14.44 4.86
C GLU A 163 -30.93 13.91 5.02
N PHE A 164 -29.94 14.80 5.16
CA PHE A 164 -28.53 14.40 5.20
C PHE A 164 -27.89 14.37 6.60
N PHE A 165 -28.62 14.67 7.69
CA PHE A 165 -28.09 14.68 9.07
C PHE A 165 -26.71 15.37 9.17
N LEU A 166 -26.64 16.65 8.77
CA LEU A 166 -25.54 17.55 9.10
C LEU A 166 -25.85 18.34 10.37
#